data_AF-A0A7J8UZ26-F1
#
_entry.id   AF-A0A7J8UZ26-F1
#
_cell.length_a   1.000
_cell.length_b   1.000
_cell.length_c   1.000
_cell.angle_alpha   90.00
_cell.angle_beta   90.00
_cell.angle_gamma   90.00
#
_symmetry.space_group_name_H-M   'P 1'
#
loop_
_entity.id
_entity.type
_entity.pdbx_description
1 polymer ?
#
loop_
_entity_poly.entity_id
_entity_poly.type
_entity_poly.pdbx_seq_one_letter_code
_entity_poly.pdbx_strand_id
1 'polypeptide(L)' 'MVVGDGSWKLDLFRPWVPEEILNKIIGVPPPHPASGPDRIIWGATSTGSFSLKSTYEKVREGTFNLKERLWEIP' A
#
# COMPACT_ATOMS: atom_id res chain seq x y z
N MET A 1 -4.56 0.25 -18.93
CA MET A 1 -3.16 0.76 -18.94
C MET A 1 -2.14 -0.29 -19.40
N VAL A 2 -2.59 -1.41 -19.97
CA VAL A 2 -1.78 -2.52 -20.48
C VAL A 2 -2.14 -2.78 -21.95
N VAL A 3 -1.19 -3.26 -22.75
CA VAL A 3 -1.39 -3.70 -24.15
C VAL A 3 -1.97 -5.12 -24.19
N GLY A 4 -2.30 -5.62 -25.40
CA GLY A 4 -2.99 -6.90 -25.58
C GLY A 4 -2.20 -8.13 -25.09
N ASP A 5 -0.89 -8.04 -24.93
CA ASP A 5 -0.03 -9.08 -24.38
C ASP A 5 0.11 -9.01 -22.84
N GLY A 6 -0.58 -8.07 -22.19
CA GLY A 6 -0.53 -7.87 -20.75
C GLY A 6 0.61 -6.98 -20.25
N SER A 7 1.50 -6.49 -21.12
CA SER A 7 2.59 -5.57 -20.73
C SER A 7 2.12 -4.11 -20.58
N TRP A 8 2.88 -3.29 -19.84
CA TRP A 8 2.56 -1.89 -19.62
C TRP A 8 2.50 -1.08 -20.93
N LYS A 9 1.50 -0.19 -21.07
CA LYS A 9 1.46 0.82 -22.15
C LYS A 9 2.44 1.96 -21.85
N LEU A 10 3.74 1.70 -21.96
CA LEU A 10 4.82 2.66 -21.59
C LEU A 10 4.74 3.99 -22.34
N ASP A 11 4.26 3.99 -23.58
CA ASP A 11 4.10 5.19 -24.39
C ASP A 11 3.12 6.21 -23.79
N LEU A 12 2.17 5.76 -22.96
CA LEU A 12 1.27 6.65 -22.25
C LEU A 12 1.98 7.40 -21.11
N PHE A 13 3.06 6.86 -20.55
CA PHE A 13 3.74 7.42 -19.39
C PHE A 13 4.92 8.32 -19.78
N ARG A 14 5.61 7.98 -20.87
CA ARG A 14 6.79 8.71 -21.37
C ARG A 14 6.66 10.25 -21.41
N PRO A 15 5.51 10.85 -21.80
CA PRO A 15 5.37 12.31 -21.82
C PRO A 15 5.20 12.95 -20.44
N TRP A 16 4.83 12.18 -19.42
CA TRP A 16 4.37 12.72 -18.12
C TRP A 16 5.35 12.48 -16.98
N VAL A 17 6.22 11.47 -17.11
CA VAL A 17 7.13 11.09 -16.03
C VAL A 17 8.57 10.96 -16.54
N PRO A 18 9.57 11.31 -15.70
CA PRO A 18 10.96 11.04 -16.00
C PRO A 18 11.24 9.54 -16.17
N GLU A 19 12.32 9.21 -16.89
CA GLU A 19 12.73 7.84 -17.14
C GLU A 19 12.98 7.03 -15.86
N GLU A 20 13.47 7.67 -14.79
CA GLU A 20 13.63 7.02 -13.48
C GLU A 20 12.30 6.49 -12.91
N ILE A 21 11.22 7.27 -13.06
CA ILE A 21 9.88 6.87 -12.62
C ILE A 21 9.32 5.80 -13.54
N LEU A 22 9.58 5.90 -14.85
CA LEU A 22 9.20 4.87 -15.81
C LEU A 22 9.84 3.51 -15.48
N ASN A 23 11.12 3.52 -15.11
CA ASN A 23 11.84 2.32 -14.68
C ASN A 23 11.24 1.70 -13.41
N LYS A 24 10.77 2.52 -12.46
CA LYS A 24 10.04 2.04 -11.28
C LYS A 24 8.71 1.38 -11.67
N ILE A 25 7.98 1.94 -12.65
CA ILE A 25 6.72 1.36 -13.16
C ILE A 25 6.98 0.01 -13.84
N ILE A 26 8.01 -0.08 -14.68
CA ILE A 26 8.41 -1.33 -15.37
C ILE A 26 8.75 -2.44 -14.36
N GLY A 27 9.35 -2.07 -13.23
CA GLY A 27 9.68 -3.02 -12.15
C GLY A 27 8.46 -3.59 -11.41
N VAL A 28 7.28 -2.95 -11.52
CA VAL A 28 6.04 -3.45 -10.92
C VAL A 28 5.31 -4.31 -11.97
N PRO A 29 4.86 -5.53 -11.62
CA PRO A 29 4.11 -6.34 -12.55
C PRO A 29 2.81 -5.62 -12.98
N PRO A 30 2.46 -5.66 -14.27
CA PRO A 30 1.24 -5.06 -14.75
C PRO A 30 -0.01 -5.72 -14.13
N PRO A 31 -1.16 -5.02 -14.09
CA PRO A 31 -2.40 -5.58 -13.56
C PRO A 31 -2.76 -6.88 -14.28
N HIS A 32 -2.95 -7.96 -13.52
CA HIS A 32 -3.27 -9.28 -14.05
C HIS A 32 -4.61 -9.77 -13.50
N PRO A 33 -5.49 -10.43 -14.29
CA PRO A 33 -6.81 -10.87 -13.84
C PRO A 33 -6.79 -11.78 -12.59
N ALA A 34 -5.73 -12.57 -12.43
CA ALA A 34 -5.56 -13.43 -11.25
C ALA A 34 -5.18 -12.67 -9.95
N SER A 35 -4.77 -11.40 -10.05
CA SER A 35 -4.36 -10.59 -8.89
C SER A 35 -5.54 -10.09 -8.06
N GLY A 36 -6.77 -10.30 -8.54
CA GLY A 36 -7.97 -9.81 -7.89
C GLY A 36 -8.18 -8.30 -8.06
N PRO A 37 -9.23 -7.73 -7.45
CA PRO A 37 -9.51 -6.31 -7.52
C PRO A 37 -8.52 -5.48 -6.69
N ASP A 38 -8.27 -4.25 -7.11
CA ASP A 38 -7.52 -3.26 -6.33
C ASP A 38 -8.17 -3.04 -4.95
N ARG A 39 -7.33 -2.93 -3.92
CA ARG A 39 -7.78 -2.74 -2.54
C ARG A 39 -6.99 -1.62 -1.88
N ILE A 40 -7.67 -0.83 -1.06
CA ILE A 40 -7.03 0.14 -0.17
C ILE A 40 -6.28 -0.64 0.90
N ILE A 41 -4.97 -0.39 1.00
CA ILE A 41 -4.08 -1.03 1.97
C ILE A 41 -3.84 -0.11 3.16
N TRP A 42 -3.98 -0.67 4.36
CA TRP A 42 -3.66 0.00 5.62
C TRP A 42 -2.15 -0.04 5.89
N GLY A 43 -1.47 1.09 5.72
CA GLY A 43 -0.02 1.18 5.84
C GLY A 43 0.57 0.95 7.23
N ALA A 44 -0.27 0.82 8.28
CA ALA A 44 0.23 0.58 9.63
C ALA A 44 0.39 -0.91 9.97
N THR A 45 0.06 -1.83 9.07
CA THR A 45 0.31 -3.27 9.23
C THR A 45 1.11 -3.80 8.04
N SER A 46 1.96 -4.80 8.28
CA SER A 46 2.77 -5.42 7.22
C SER A 46 1.94 -6.17 6.18
N THR A 47 0.76 -6.67 6.58
CA THR A 47 -0.20 -7.32 5.69
C THR A 47 -1.09 -6.34 4.94
N GLY A 48 -1.07 -5.07 5.32
CA GLY A 48 -1.96 -4.06 4.76
C GLY A 48 -3.42 -4.16 5.24
N SER A 49 -3.71 -5.05 6.19
CA SER A 49 -5.06 -5.25 6.71
C SER A 49 -5.41 -4.19 7.76
N PHE A 50 -6.60 -3.63 7.63
CA PHE A 50 -7.19 -2.75 8.63
C PHE A 50 -7.88 -3.56 9.74
N SER A 51 -7.68 -3.16 10.99
CA SER A 51 -8.52 -3.56 12.12
C SER A 51 -8.59 -2.43 13.14
N LEU A 52 -9.65 -2.39 13.96
CA LEU A 52 -9.74 -1.43 15.07
C LEU A 52 -8.53 -1.58 16.01
N LYS A 53 -8.18 -2.81 16.38
CA LYS A 53 -7.05 -3.11 17.26
C LYS A 53 -5.73 -2.53 16.74
N SER A 54 -5.34 -2.87 15.51
CA SER A 54 -4.08 -2.38 14.91
C SER A 54 -4.04 -0.86 14.79
N THR A 55 -5.21 -0.23 14.59
CA THR A 55 -5.32 1.23 14.53
C THR A 55 -5.06 1.86 15.89
N TYR A 56 -5.71 1.36 16.95
CA TYR A 56 -5.49 1.83 18.32
C TYR A 56 -4.05 1.60 18.79
N GLU A 57 -3.46 0.43 18.49
CA GLU A 57 -2.05 0.15 18.77
C GLU A 57 -1.14 1.19 18.10
N LYS A 58 -1.37 1.53 16.83
CA LYS A 58 -0.56 2.51 16.12
C LYS A 58 -0.71 3.93 16.65
N VAL A 59 -1.93 4.34 17.00
CA VAL A 59 -2.17 5.65 17.63
C VAL A 59 -1.42 5.74 18.96
N ARG A 60 -1.52 4.70 19.79
CA ARG A 60 -0.85 4.61 21.10
C ARG A 60 0.67 4.71 21.00
N GLU A 61 1.29 4.11 19.97
CA GLU A 61 2.74 4.22 19.73
C GLU A 61 3.19 5.67 19.52
N GLY A 62 2.38 6.50 18.86
CA GLY A 62 2.70 7.91 18.59
C GLY A 62 2.41 8.86 19.75
N THR A 63 1.46 8.51 20.62
CA THR A 63 1.03 9.29 21.79
C THR A 63 1.37 8.58 23.09
N PHE A 64 2.63 8.13 23.26
CA PHE A 64 3.06 7.34 24.42
C PHE A 64 2.71 8.03 25.75
N ASN A 65 1.54 7.69 26.31
CA ASN A 65 1.05 8.17 27.58
C ASN A 65 0.83 6.94 28.47
N LEU A 66 1.72 6.75 29.44
CA LEU A 66 1.69 5.64 30.39
C LEU A 66 0.35 5.53 31.15
N LYS A 67 -0.43 6.62 31.24
CA LYS A 67 -1.75 6.62 31.91
C LYS A 67 -2.84 5.87 31.13
N GLU A 68 -2.69 5.68 29.82
CA GLU A 68 -3.69 4.97 29.00
C GLU A 68 -3.63 3.44 29.18
N ARG A 69 -2.54 2.92 29.78
CA ARG A 69 -2.39 1.49 30.08
C ARG A 69 -2.94 1.08 31.45
N LEU A 70 -3.54 2.01 32.20
CA LEU A 70 -4.11 1.75 33.53
C LEU A 70 -5.29 0.76 33.52
N TRP A 71 -5.88 0.49 32.36
CA TRP A 71 -7.03 -0.39 32.20
C TRP A 71 -6.73 -1.70 31.44
N GLU A 72 -5.46 -2.00 31.15
CA GLU A 72 -5.10 -3.34 30.68
C GLU A 72 -5.14 -4.30 31.89
N ILE A 73 -6.18 -5.12 31.94
CA ILE A 73 -6.39 -6.15 32.98
C ILE A 73 -5.36 -7.29 32.73
N PRO A 74 -4.74 -7.88 33.78
CA PRO A 74 -3.72 -8.93 33.66
C PRO A 74 -4.11 -10.14 32.81
#